data_AF-A0A2A5GTB7-F1
#
_entry.id   AF-A0A2A5GTB7-F1
#
_cell.length_a   1.000
_cell.length_b   1.000
_cell.length_c   1.000
_cell.angle_alpha   90.00
_cell.angle_beta   90.00
_cell.angle_gamma   90.00
#
_symmetry.space_group_name_H-M   'P 1'
#
loop_
_entity.id
_entity.type
_entity.pdbx_description
1 polymer ?
#
loop_
_entity_poly.entity_id
_entity_poly.type
_entity_poly.pdbx_seq_one_letter_code
_entity_poly.pdbx_strand_id
1 'polypeptide(L)'
;MRNARQNTVLNLFISTALIIFLLAYYSGALKEEQLENTSYITMSTAAQNHILYGDQRGGGHKYGVNKPCKSEFSKDWSDKDIISSITKIVANDNNKWKQQANGYYITESYNGSTRIRVVIGKKRQNIITAYPINTKRNPCPPKKTADYND
;
A
#
# COMPACT_ATOMS: atom_id res chain seq x y z
N MET A 1 -22.76 -65.07 32.03
CA MET A 1 -23.80 -64.07 31.68
C MET A 1 -23.28 -62.70 32.10
N ARG A 2 -22.75 -61.87 31.18
CA ARG A 2 -22.33 -60.50 31.49
C ARG A 2 -23.57 -59.60 31.43
N ASN A 3 -23.83 -58.88 32.52
CA ASN A 3 -25.05 -58.09 32.73
C ASN A 3 -25.17 -56.96 31.71
N ALA A 4 -26.35 -56.81 31.10
CA ALA A 4 -26.67 -55.78 30.10
C ALA A 4 -26.32 -54.34 30.54
N ARG A 5 -26.25 -54.10 31.86
CA ARG A 5 -25.86 -52.83 32.48
C ARG A 5 -24.38 -52.47 32.27
N GLN A 6 -23.48 -53.45 32.11
CA GLN A 6 -22.05 -53.19 31.86
C GLN A 6 -21.80 -52.71 30.42
N ASN A 7 -22.64 -53.13 29.46
CA ASN A 7 -22.53 -52.75 28.06
C ASN A 7 -22.95 -51.29 27.81
N THR A 8 -23.91 -50.77 28.59
CA THR A 8 -24.38 -49.37 28.46
C THR A 8 -23.34 -48.37 28.93
N VAL A 9 -22.66 -48.68 30.04
CA VAL A 9 -21.62 -47.83 30.61
C VAL A 9 -20.38 -47.83 29.72
N LEU A 10 -19.97 -49.00 29.20
CA LEU A 10 -18.84 -49.12 28.27
C LEU A 10 -19.10 -48.39 26.94
N ASN A 11 -20.30 -48.49 26.38
CA ASN A 11 -20.68 -47.77 25.16
C ASN A 11 -20.74 -46.24 25.35
N LEU A 12 -21.13 -45.76 26.54
CA LEU A 12 -21.14 -44.33 26.86
C LEU A 12 -19.71 -43.77 27.00
N PHE A 13 -18.78 -44.52 27.59
CA PHE A 13 -17.36 -44.14 27.68
C PHE A 13 -16.65 -44.15 26.32
N ILE A 14 -16.96 -45.12 25.44
CA ILE A 14 -16.39 -45.16 24.09
C ILE A 14 -16.92 -43.99 23.25
N SER A 15 -18.22 -43.67 23.35
CA SER A 15 -18.82 -42.57 22.60
C SER A 15 -18.28 -41.20 23.03
N THR A 16 -18.06 -40.96 24.32
CA THR A 16 -17.48 -39.68 24.80
C THR A 16 -16.01 -39.56 24.45
N ALA A 17 -15.23 -40.64 24.57
CA ALA A 17 -13.83 -40.65 24.14
C ALA A 17 -13.68 -40.39 22.64
N LEU A 18 -14.57 -40.94 21.80
CA LEU A 18 -14.58 -40.69 20.35
C LEU A 18 -14.94 -39.25 20.03
N ILE A 19 -15.93 -38.67 20.72
CA ILE A 19 -16.33 -37.26 20.56
C ILE A 19 -15.20 -36.32 21.00
N ILE A 20 -14.50 -36.62 22.09
CA ILE A 20 -13.35 -35.84 22.56
C ILE A 20 -12.18 -35.94 21.57
N PHE A 21 -11.90 -37.13 21.03
CA PHE A 21 -10.89 -37.30 19.98
C PHE A 21 -11.28 -36.61 18.67
N LEU A 22 -12.56 -36.64 18.29
CA LEU A 22 -13.07 -35.88 17.13
C LEU A 22 -12.92 -34.38 17.38
N LEU A 23 -13.34 -33.88 18.55
CA LEU A 23 -13.19 -32.47 18.93
C LEU A 23 -11.73 -32.04 18.96
N ALA A 24 -10.82 -32.85 19.49
CA ALA A 24 -9.38 -32.56 19.50
C ALA A 24 -8.78 -32.59 18.09
N TYR A 25 -9.22 -33.52 17.23
CA TYR A 25 -8.83 -33.56 15.82
C TYR A 25 -9.36 -32.35 15.04
N TYR A 26 -10.62 -31.96 15.24
CA TYR A 26 -11.19 -30.73 14.67
C TYR A 26 -10.52 -29.47 15.23
N SER A 27 -10.17 -29.44 16.52
CA SER A 27 -9.46 -28.30 17.13
C SER A 27 -8.03 -28.15 16.59
N GLY A 28 -7.36 -29.26 16.25
CA GLY A 28 -6.06 -29.23 15.58
C GLY A 28 -6.13 -28.95 14.07
N ALA A 29 -7.31 -29.10 13.45
CA ALA A 29 -7.56 -28.85 12.03
C ALA A 29 -8.04 -27.43 11.72
N LEU A 30 -8.45 -26.66 12.73
CA LEU A 30 -8.51 -25.20 12.63
C LEU A 30 -7.08 -24.67 12.63
N LYS A 31 -6.41 -24.85 11.48
CA LYS A 31 -5.31 -23.99 11.10
C LYS A 31 -5.85 -22.57 11.21
N GLU A 32 -5.36 -21.87 12.20
CA GLU A 32 -5.42 -20.41 12.29
C GLU A 32 -5.05 -19.92 10.89
N GLU A 33 -6.06 -19.41 10.17
CA GLU A 33 -5.87 -18.72 8.91
C GLU A 33 -4.97 -17.55 9.27
N GLN A 34 -3.66 -17.76 9.09
CA GLN A 34 -2.64 -16.74 9.23
C GLN A 34 -3.11 -15.62 8.33
N LEU A 35 -3.76 -14.65 8.95
CA LEU A 35 -4.33 -13.47 8.35
C LEU A 35 -3.20 -12.93 7.49
N GLU A 36 -3.29 -13.19 6.18
CA GLU A 36 -2.20 -12.94 5.28
C GLU A 36 -1.86 -11.48 5.52
N ASN A 37 -0.63 -11.22 5.97
CA ASN A 37 -0.16 -9.88 6.27
C ASN A 37 -0.07 -9.17 4.93
N THR A 38 -1.25 -8.82 4.38
CA THR A 38 -1.48 -7.93 3.29
C THR A 38 -0.97 -6.61 3.83
N SER A 39 0.33 -6.42 3.63
CA SER A 39 1.05 -5.19 3.96
C SER A 39 0.40 -4.09 3.13
N TYR A 40 -0.71 -3.56 3.63
CA TYR A 40 -1.45 -2.51 2.97
C TYR A 40 -0.52 -1.31 2.88
N ILE A 41 -0.22 -0.90 1.66
CA ILE A 41 0.63 0.26 1.45
C ILE A 41 -0.14 1.49 1.95
N THR A 42 0.38 2.12 3.00
CA THR A 42 -0.28 3.24 3.67
C THR A 42 0.16 4.60 3.11
N MET A 43 -0.73 5.59 3.20
CA MET A 43 -0.41 6.99 2.92
C MET A 43 -0.56 7.82 4.20
N SER A 44 0.56 8.27 4.78
CA SER A 44 0.52 9.15 5.94
C SER A 44 0.07 10.56 5.57
N THR A 45 -0.42 11.33 6.55
CA THR A 45 -0.74 12.76 6.37
C THR A 45 0.47 13.56 5.90
N ALA A 46 1.67 13.22 6.37
CA ALA A 46 2.90 13.84 5.90
C ALA A 46 3.17 13.56 4.41
N ALA A 47 2.90 12.34 3.94
CA ALA A 47 3.00 12.01 2.52
C ALA A 47 1.94 12.75 1.68
N GLN A 48 0.70 12.85 2.17
CA GLN A 48 -0.35 13.63 1.52
C GLN A 48 0.07 15.10 1.38
N ASN A 49 0.53 15.74 2.46
CA ASN A 49 1.00 17.12 2.44
C ASN A 49 2.21 17.30 1.51
N HIS A 50 3.18 16.38 1.55
CA HIS A 50 4.33 16.41 0.65
C HIS A 50 3.88 16.34 -0.82
N ILE A 51 2.94 15.45 -1.16
CA ILE A 51 2.42 15.31 -2.53
C ILE A 51 1.66 16.56 -2.95
N LEU A 52 0.72 17.03 -2.14
CA LEU A 52 -0.18 18.12 -2.51
C LEU A 52 0.55 19.47 -2.48
N TYR A 53 1.15 19.82 -1.35
CA TYR A 53 1.63 21.18 -1.04
C TYR A 53 3.16 21.29 -0.97
N GLY A 54 3.82 20.15 -0.79
CA GLY A 54 5.26 20.08 -0.60
C GLY A 54 5.68 20.38 0.83
N ASP A 55 6.93 20.09 1.10
CA ASP A 55 7.61 20.34 2.37
C ASP A 55 9.08 20.71 2.10
N GLN A 56 9.91 20.77 3.15
CA GLN A 56 11.33 21.09 3.03
C GLN A 56 12.12 20.09 2.16
N ARG A 57 11.58 18.89 1.92
CA ARG A 57 12.20 17.84 1.10
C ARG A 57 11.74 17.90 -0.37
N GLY A 58 10.82 18.79 -0.71
CA GLY A 58 10.30 18.99 -2.06
C GLY A 58 8.81 18.73 -2.16
N GLY A 59 8.37 17.96 -3.17
CA GLY A 59 6.95 17.71 -3.45
C GLY A 59 6.22 18.93 -4.02
N GLY A 60 4.93 19.05 -3.72
CA GLY A 60 4.06 20.16 -4.14
C GLY A 60 3.61 20.03 -5.59
N HIS A 61 2.68 19.10 -5.81
CA HIS A 61 2.17 18.72 -7.13
C HIS A 61 0.70 19.08 -7.34
N LYS A 62 0.00 19.62 -6.34
CA LYS A 62 -1.33 20.20 -6.55
C LYS A 62 -1.20 21.42 -7.48
N TYR A 63 -2.20 21.61 -8.33
CA TYR A 63 -2.28 22.79 -9.18
C TYR A 63 -2.18 24.09 -8.36
N GLY A 64 -1.38 25.03 -8.86
CA GLY A 64 -1.23 26.37 -8.30
C GLY A 64 -0.20 26.50 -7.17
N VAL A 65 0.46 25.40 -6.76
CA VAL A 65 1.53 25.46 -5.76
C VAL A 65 2.80 26.10 -6.35
N ASN A 66 2.99 26.01 -7.67
CA ASN A 66 4.06 26.61 -8.44
C ASN A 66 5.46 26.24 -7.94
N LYS A 67 5.65 25.01 -7.44
CA LYS A 67 6.98 24.56 -7.00
C LYS A 67 7.95 24.51 -8.19
N PRO A 68 9.12 25.15 -8.10
CA PRO A 68 10.18 25.09 -9.11
C PRO A 68 10.46 23.69 -9.64
N CYS A 69 10.55 23.56 -10.96
CA CYS A 69 10.83 22.28 -11.64
C CYS A 69 9.86 21.14 -11.33
N LYS A 70 8.68 21.35 -10.73
CA LYS A 70 7.74 20.26 -10.47
C LYS A 70 6.63 20.26 -11.51
N SER A 71 6.08 19.08 -11.81
CA SER A 71 4.84 18.95 -12.56
C SER A 71 3.66 19.05 -11.61
N GLU A 72 2.53 19.54 -12.11
CA GLU A 72 1.30 19.67 -11.33
C GLU A 72 0.17 18.83 -11.93
N PHE A 73 -0.73 18.37 -11.06
CA PHE A 73 -2.01 17.79 -11.44
C PHE A 73 -2.90 18.85 -12.11
N SER A 74 -3.94 18.41 -12.82
CA SER A 74 -4.88 19.35 -13.45
C SER A 74 -5.53 20.26 -12.42
N LYS A 75 -5.85 21.50 -12.82
CA LYS A 75 -6.59 22.47 -12.00
C LYS A 75 -7.95 21.95 -11.54
N ASP A 76 -8.53 21.00 -12.27
CA ASP A 76 -9.86 20.44 -11.97
C ASP A 76 -9.80 19.30 -10.95
N TRP A 77 -8.60 18.89 -10.52
CA TRP A 77 -8.44 17.84 -9.51
C TRP A 77 -8.43 18.44 -8.10
N SER A 78 -9.36 17.99 -7.27
CA SER A 78 -9.32 18.28 -5.83
C SER A 78 -8.22 17.47 -5.13
N ASP A 79 -7.87 17.85 -3.90
CA ASP A 79 -6.99 17.06 -3.03
C ASP A 79 -7.48 15.61 -2.92
N LYS A 80 -8.78 15.45 -2.73
CA LYS A 80 -9.42 14.14 -2.62
C LYS A 80 -9.27 13.32 -3.90
N ASP A 81 -9.40 13.94 -5.07
CA ASP A 81 -9.22 13.24 -6.35
C ASP A 81 -7.78 12.77 -6.52
N ILE A 82 -6.80 13.62 -6.19
CA ILE A 82 -5.38 13.29 -6.24
C ILE A 82 -5.09 12.10 -5.31
N ILE A 83 -5.44 12.22 -4.03
CA ILE A 83 -5.16 11.19 -3.03
C ILE A 83 -5.88 9.88 -3.36
N SER A 84 -7.18 9.94 -3.71
CA SER A 84 -7.95 8.75 -4.09
C SER A 84 -7.38 8.05 -5.32
N SER A 85 -6.94 8.81 -6.33
CA SER A 85 -6.30 8.24 -7.53
C SER A 85 -5.03 7.48 -7.18
N ILE A 86 -4.17 8.07 -6.34
CA ILE A 86 -2.92 7.44 -5.93
C ILE A 86 -3.21 6.19 -5.11
N THR A 87 -4.16 6.23 -4.17
CA THR A 87 -4.58 5.05 -3.39
C THR A 87 -5.11 3.94 -4.28
N LYS A 88 -5.94 4.25 -5.28
CA LYS A 88 -6.43 3.26 -6.27
C LYS A 88 -5.31 2.62 -7.07
N ILE A 89 -4.33 3.42 -7.52
CA ILE A 89 -3.14 2.88 -8.19
C ILE A 89 -2.43 1.93 -7.25
N VAL A 90 -2.13 2.36 -6.02
CA VAL A 90 -1.38 1.53 -5.08
C VAL A 90 -2.09 0.23 -4.70
N ALA A 91 -3.42 0.25 -4.60
CA ALA A 91 -4.24 -0.93 -4.30
C ALA A 91 -4.40 -1.89 -5.49
N ASN A 92 -3.91 -1.54 -6.69
CA ASN A 92 -3.99 -2.42 -7.85
C ASN A 92 -2.75 -3.34 -7.92
N ASP A 93 -2.93 -4.60 -7.56
CA ASP A 93 -1.89 -5.64 -7.56
C ASP A 93 -1.36 -5.98 -8.96
N ASN A 94 -2.08 -5.61 -10.02
CA ASN A 94 -1.62 -5.82 -11.40
C ASN A 94 -0.57 -4.78 -11.85
N ASN A 95 -0.29 -3.77 -11.03
CA ASN A 95 0.71 -2.78 -11.39
C ASN A 95 2.11 -3.37 -11.49
N LYS A 96 2.80 -3.03 -12.57
CA LYS A 96 4.20 -3.41 -12.77
C LYS A 96 5.09 -2.50 -11.91
N TRP A 97 5.49 -3.00 -10.75
CA TRP A 97 6.42 -2.30 -9.86
C TRP A 97 7.86 -2.55 -10.29
N LYS A 98 8.64 -1.48 -10.40
CA LYS A 98 10.09 -1.52 -10.68
C LYS A 98 10.87 -0.99 -9.49
N GLN A 99 11.76 -1.81 -8.94
CA GLN A 99 12.72 -1.33 -7.95
C GLN A 99 13.79 -0.46 -8.62
N GLN A 100 14.09 0.68 -8.00
CA GLN A 100 15.13 1.61 -8.43
C GLN A 100 16.43 1.34 -7.66
N ALA A 101 17.57 1.87 -8.14
CA ALA A 101 18.89 1.66 -7.52
C ALA A 101 18.95 2.14 -6.05
N ASN A 102 18.15 3.14 -5.66
CA ASN A 102 18.05 3.62 -4.28
C ASN A 102 17.17 2.73 -3.36
N GLY A 103 16.63 1.63 -3.89
CA GLY A 103 15.79 0.67 -3.19
C GLY A 103 14.29 1.02 -3.17
N TYR A 104 13.89 2.20 -3.65
CA TYR A 104 12.46 2.54 -3.77
C TYR A 104 11.80 1.80 -4.92
N TYR A 105 10.49 1.61 -4.82
CA TYR A 105 9.71 1.02 -5.90
C TYR A 105 8.89 2.10 -6.57
N ILE A 106 8.85 2.04 -7.90
CA ILE A 106 8.00 2.93 -8.69
C ILE A 106 7.01 2.12 -9.51
N THR A 107 5.84 2.71 -9.72
CA THR A 107 4.94 2.30 -10.79
C THR A 107 4.37 3.54 -11.46
N GLU A 108 3.87 3.35 -12.68
CA GLU A 108 3.23 4.40 -13.45
C GLU A 108 1.90 3.87 -13.96
N SER A 109 0.85 4.64 -13.76
CA SER A 109 -0.49 4.25 -14.19
C SER A 109 -1.29 5.47 -14.61
N TYR A 110 -2.29 5.24 -15.45
CA TYR A 110 -3.20 6.28 -15.89
C TYR A 110 -4.42 6.36 -14.98
N ASN A 111 -4.86 7.58 -14.69
CA ASN A 111 -6.23 7.85 -14.31
C ASN A 111 -6.80 8.89 -15.29
N GLY A 112 -7.73 8.45 -16.14
CA GLY A 112 -8.13 9.21 -17.33
C GLY A 112 -6.93 9.48 -18.24
N SER A 113 -6.72 10.74 -18.61
CA SER A 113 -5.61 11.19 -19.45
C SER A 113 -4.32 11.50 -18.68
N THR A 114 -4.34 11.45 -17.34
CA THR A 114 -3.18 11.81 -16.52
C THR A 114 -2.37 10.57 -16.18
N ARG A 115 -1.10 10.53 -16.59
CA ARG A 115 -0.15 9.47 -16.23
C ARG A 115 0.53 9.85 -14.93
N ILE A 116 0.35 9.05 -13.89
CA ILE A 116 0.83 9.31 -12.54
C ILE A 116 1.96 8.34 -12.24
N ARG A 117 3.12 8.86 -11.82
CA ARG A 117 4.18 8.05 -11.21
C ARG A 117 3.96 8.03 -9.71
N VAL A 118 3.91 6.84 -9.13
CA VAL A 118 3.85 6.62 -7.68
C VAL A 118 5.16 6.02 -7.21
N VAL A 119 5.69 6.52 -6.10
CA VAL A 119 6.92 6.05 -5.46
C VAL A 119 6.58 5.56 -4.07
N ILE A 120 6.93 4.30 -3.77
CA ILE A 120 6.76 3.71 -2.44
C ILE A 120 8.11 3.36 -1.81
N GLY A 121 8.11 3.28 -0.49
CA GLY A 121 9.29 3.04 0.32
C GLY A 121 9.93 1.68 0.07
N LYS A 122 11.17 1.51 0.55
CA LYS A 122 11.98 0.30 0.32
C LYS A 122 11.34 -0.97 0.87
N LYS A 123 10.53 -0.84 1.93
CA LYS A 123 9.78 -1.95 2.54
C LYS A 123 8.42 -2.20 1.88
N ARG A 124 8.07 -1.45 0.83
CA ARG A 124 6.75 -1.50 0.15
C ARG A 124 5.56 -1.37 1.11
N GLN A 125 5.70 -0.53 2.13
CA GLN A 125 4.68 -0.33 3.18
C GLN A 125 4.06 1.06 3.18
N ASN A 126 4.73 2.03 2.54
CA ASN A 126 4.35 3.43 2.63
C ASN A 126 4.58 4.17 1.32
N ILE A 127 3.67 5.06 0.98
CA ILE A 127 3.80 5.97 -0.16
C ILE A 127 4.76 7.10 0.24
N ILE A 128 5.73 7.37 -0.63
CA ILE A 128 6.74 8.43 -0.43
C ILE A 128 6.30 9.70 -1.15
N THR A 129 5.92 9.57 -2.43
CA THR A 129 5.46 10.69 -3.26
C THR A 129 4.72 10.15 -4.48
N ALA A 130 3.98 11.03 -5.16
CA ALA A 130 3.37 10.77 -6.46
C ALA A 130 3.19 12.08 -7.22
N TYR A 131 3.31 12.02 -8.55
CA TYR A 131 3.21 13.20 -9.40
C TYR A 131 2.84 12.83 -10.84
N PRO A 132 2.17 13.72 -11.58
CA PRO A 132 1.90 13.51 -12.99
C PRO A 132 3.20 13.64 -13.80
N ILE A 133 3.38 12.78 -14.80
CA ILE A 133 4.61 12.74 -15.62
C ILE A 133 4.37 13.15 -17.07
N ASN A 134 3.13 13.39 -17.47
CA ASN A 134 2.75 13.87 -18.80
C ASN A 134 2.13 15.28 -18.76
N THR A 135 2.45 16.08 -17.74
CA THR A 135 2.09 17.49 -17.64
C THR A 135 3.32 18.38 -17.74
N LYS A 136 3.14 19.63 -18.18
CA LYS A 136 4.22 20.62 -18.23
C LYS A 136 4.74 20.86 -16.82
N ARG A 137 6.07 20.89 -16.67
CA ARG A 137 6.72 21.26 -15.41
C ARG A 137 6.76 22.78 -15.28
N ASN A 138 6.63 23.24 -14.04
CA ASN A 138 6.88 24.62 -13.65
C ASN A 138 8.31 25.03 -14.04
N PRO A 139 8.53 26.31 -14.37
CA PRO A 139 9.87 26.82 -14.68
C PRO A 139 10.89 26.45 -13.61
N CYS A 140 12.10 26.12 -14.07
CA CYS A 140 13.24 25.93 -13.19
C CYS A 140 13.98 27.26 -13.03
N PRO A 141 14.43 27.61 -11.81
CA PRO A 141 15.43 28.63 -11.63
C PRO A 141 16.62 28.36 -12.53
N PRO A 142 17.25 29.40 -13.09
CA PRO A 142 18.48 29.22 -13.85
C PRO A 142 19.47 28.46 -12.97
N LYS A 143 20.20 27.52 -13.57
CA LYS A 143 21.31 26.88 -12.87
C LYS A 143 22.23 28.00 -12.40
N LYS A 144 22.58 28.04 -11.12
CA LYS A 144 23.73 28.82 -10.69
C LYS A 144 24.91 28.28 -11.49
N THR A 145 25.33 28.99 -12.52
CA THR A 145 26.67 28.81 -13.07
C THR A 145 27.60 29.06 -11.91
N ALA A 146 28.48 28.10 -11.60
CA ALA A 146 29.57 28.38 -10.69
C ALA A 146 30.24 29.65 -11.22
N ASP A 147 30.32 30.67 -10.38
CA ASP A 147 31.08 31.87 -10.71
C ASP A 147 32.48 31.39 -11.06
N TYR A 148 32.82 31.45 -12.35
CA TYR A 148 34.19 31.33 -12.81
C TYR A 148 34.82 32.67 -12.48
N ASN A 149 35.36 32.82 -11.28
CA ASN A 149 36.36 33.80 -10.90
C ASN A 149 37.07 33.32 -9.62
N ASP A 150 38.39 33.40 -9.69
CA ASP A 150 39.42 33.05 -8.71
C ASP A 150 39.12 33.37 -7.24
#